data_AF-A3BB84-F1
#
_entry.id   AF-A3BB84-F1
#
_cell.length_a   1.000
_cell.length_b   1.000
_cell.length_c   1.000
_cell.angle_alpha   90.00
_cell.angle_beta   90.00
_cell.angle_gamma   90.00
#
_symmetry.space_group_name_H-M   'P 1'
#
loop_
_entity.id
_entity.type
_entity.pdbx_description
1 polymer ?
#
loop_
_entity_poly.entity_id
_entity_poly.type
_entity_poly.pdbx_seq_one_letter_code
_entity_poly.pdbx_strand_id
1 'polypeptide(L)'
;MTRFLRCRAAELKPGRALFLVFIGRSSSAGPTDLGRSFNLLGAMFEESWRDLVDEGLIDGGTMDSFNIPSYAATLEVFREAADGSFAVNRLEHVMGSHLAMDDDPHDRRVVGRRVANKQRSIFGPLVEAHIGRALVDELFVRMESPVGELADELGDEMGVHFHIVCTLSLV
;
A
#
# COMPACT_ATOMS: atom_id res chain seq x y z
N MET A 1 -8.50 -12.78 1.98
CA MET A 1 -7.61 -13.71 2.71
C MET A 1 -8.19 -15.13 2.79
N THR A 2 -9.41 -15.35 3.29
CA THR A 2 -9.99 -16.69 3.50
C THR A 2 -9.92 -17.63 2.30
N ARG A 3 -10.27 -17.16 1.09
CA ARG A 3 -10.15 -17.98 -0.14
C ARG A 3 -8.72 -18.41 -0.41
N PHE A 4 -7.75 -17.52 -0.26
CA PHE A 4 -6.33 -17.84 -0.42
C PHE A 4 -5.88 -18.92 0.56
N LEU A 5 -6.23 -18.79 1.84
CA LEU A 5 -5.88 -19.78 2.86
C LEU A 5 -6.51 -21.15 2.58
N ARG A 6 -7.78 -21.21 2.17
CA ARG A 6 -8.42 -22.47 1.74
C ARG A 6 -7.69 -23.14 0.58
N CYS A 7 -7.25 -22.38 -0.43
CA CYS A 7 -6.45 -22.92 -1.53
C CYS A 7 -5.10 -23.46 -1.03
N ARG A 8 -4.39 -22.72 -0.16
CA ARG A 8 -3.13 -23.18 0.43
C ARG A 8 -3.29 -24.44 1.27
N ALA A 9 -4.40 -24.57 2.00
CA ALA A 9 -4.69 -25.77 2.79
C ALA A 9 -4.86 -27.02 1.90
N ALA A 10 -5.45 -26.88 0.71
CA ALA A 10 -5.62 -27.98 -0.24
C ALA A 10 -4.30 -28.42 -0.91
N GLU A 11 -3.28 -27.56 -0.93
CA GLU A 11 -2.00 -27.81 -1.59
C GLU A 11 -0.90 -28.30 -0.64
N LEU A 12 -0.99 -27.96 0.65
CA LEU A 12 0.01 -28.29 1.67
C LEU A 12 -0.20 -29.70 2.25
N LYS A 13 0.90 -30.35 2.65
CA LYS A 13 0.83 -31.58 3.46
C LYS A 13 0.55 -31.25 4.93
N PRO A 14 -0.16 -32.10 5.69
CA PRO A 14 -0.39 -31.88 7.12
C PRO A 14 0.91 -31.61 7.89
N GLY A 15 0.84 -30.67 8.85
CA GLY A 15 1.99 -30.24 9.66
C GLY A 15 3.01 -29.34 8.92
N ARG A 16 2.76 -28.96 7.67
CA ARG A 16 3.62 -28.01 6.94
C ARG A 16 3.22 -26.57 7.22
N ALA A 17 4.23 -25.71 7.19
CA ALA A 17 4.09 -24.31 7.57
C ALA A 17 3.90 -23.40 6.35
N LEU A 18 3.16 -22.30 6.57
CA LEU A 18 3.03 -21.17 5.66
C LEU A 18 3.54 -19.91 6.37
N PHE A 19 4.47 -19.20 5.73
CA PHE A 19 5.00 -17.93 6.19
C PHE A 19 4.41 -16.80 5.34
N LEU A 20 3.80 -15.80 5.97
CA LEU A 20 3.15 -14.68 5.29
C LEU A 20 3.64 -13.35 5.86
N VAL A 21 3.90 -12.41 4.96
CA VAL A 21 4.16 -11.00 5.29
C VAL A 21 3.32 -10.14 4.36
N PHE A 22 2.55 -9.23 4.92
CA PHE A 22 1.70 -8.31 4.17
C PHE A 22 1.47 -7.03 4.97
N ILE A 23 0.98 -5.98 4.31
CA ILE A 23 0.66 -4.71 4.96
C ILE A 23 -0.52 -4.92 5.93
N GLY A 24 -0.39 -4.41 7.14
CA GLY A 24 -1.44 -4.37 8.14
C GLY A 24 -1.66 -2.96 8.66
N ARG A 25 -2.57 -2.84 9.62
CA ARG A 25 -2.85 -1.61 10.36
C ARG A 25 -3.06 -1.94 11.84
N SER A 26 -2.87 -0.94 12.71
CA SER A 26 -3.10 -1.11 14.15
C SER A 26 -4.54 -1.58 14.43
N SER A 27 -4.70 -2.46 15.42
CA SER A 27 -6.02 -2.92 15.88
C SER A 27 -6.89 -1.78 16.44
N SER A 28 -6.27 -0.69 16.89
CA SER A 28 -6.97 0.51 17.39
C SER A 28 -7.41 1.47 16.27
N ALA A 29 -6.89 1.31 15.05
CA ALA A 29 -7.19 2.20 13.94
C ALA A 29 -8.56 1.86 13.32
N GLY A 30 -9.27 2.87 12.82
CA GLY A 30 -10.44 2.66 11.97
C GLY A 30 -10.04 2.12 10.60
N PRO A 31 -10.96 1.54 9.81
CA PRO A 31 -10.64 1.01 8.48
C PRO A 31 -10.16 2.08 7.48
N THR A 32 -10.45 3.36 7.76
CA THR A 32 -10.00 4.52 6.98
C THR A 32 -8.64 5.06 7.42
N ASP A 33 -8.08 4.56 8.53
CA ASP A 33 -6.76 4.95 9.00
C ASP A 33 -5.78 3.81 8.73
N LEU A 34 -4.96 4.01 7.68
CA LEU A 34 -3.93 3.07 7.26
C LEU A 34 -2.56 3.42 7.86
N GLY A 35 -2.50 4.42 8.74
CA GLY A 35 -1.26 4.99 9.26
C GLY A 35 -0.78 6.20 8.45
N ARG A 36 0.03 7.03 9.10
CA ARG A 36 0.47 8.34 8.57
C ARG A 36 1.09 8.24 7.18
N SER A 37 2.04 7.33 6.98
CA SER A 37 2.72 7.12 5.70
C SER A 37 1.74 6.82 4.56
N PHE A 38 0.75 5.95 4.76
CA PHE A 38 -0.27 5.66 3.74
C PHE A 38 -1.23 6.82 3.51
N ASN A 39 -1.59 7.56 4.56
CA ASN A 39 -2.46 8.72 4.44
C ASN A 39 -1.79 9.84 3.62
N LEU A 40 -0.50 10.11 3.85
CA LEU A 40 0.30 11.07 3.06
C LEU A 40 0.39 10.65 1.59
N LEU A 41 0.69 9.37 1.33
CA LEU A 41 0.73 8.82 -0.02
C LEU A 41 -0.63 8.90 -0.73
N GLY A 42 -1.72 8.63 0.01
CA GLY A 42 -3.08 8.75 -0.50
C GLY A 42 -3.43 10.18 -0.89
N ALA A 43 -3.06 11.16 -0.06
CA ALA A 43 -3.29 12.57 -0.35
C ALA A 43 -2.56 13.03 -1.62
N MET A 44 -1.27 12.70 -1.78
CA MET A 44 -0.52 13.02 -3.01
C MET A 44 -1.13 12.40 -4.26
N PHE A 45 -1.57 11.14 -4.14
CA PHE A 45 -2.15 10.43 -5.25
C PHE A 45 -3.51 11.04 -5.65
N GLU A 46 -4.36 11.35 -4.67
CA GLU A 46 -5.64 12.03 -4.87
C GLU A 46 -5.46 13.45 -5.46
N GLU A 47 -4.48 14.21 -4.98
CA GLU A 47 -4.14 15.52 -5.55
C GLU A 47 -3.69 15.41 -7.01
N SER A 48 -2.87 14.42 -7.34
CA SER A 48 -2.44 14.17 -8.73
C SER A 48 -3.62 13.81 -9.65
N TRP A 49 -4.62 13.09 -9.13
CA TRP A 49 -5.87 12.85 -9.86
C TRP A 49 -6.68 14.13 -10.04
N ARG A 50 -6.80 14.95 -8.99
CA ARG A 50 -7.53 16.23 -9.00
C ARG A 50 -6.94 17.21 -10.01
N ASP A 51 -5.61 17.31 -10.09
CA ASP A 51 -4.92 18.14 -11.08
C ASP A 51 -5.30 17.75 -12.52
N LEU A 52 -5.41 16.44 -12.82
CA LEU A 52 -5.86 15.99 -14.15
C LEU A 52 -7.32 16.38 -14.44
N VAL A 53 -8.18 16.40 -13.42
CA VAL A 53 -9.57 16.86 -13.54
C VAL A 53 -9.62 18.37 -13.78
N ASP A 54 -8.86 19.14 -13.01
CA ASP A 54 -8.82 20.61 -13.09
C ASP A 54 -8.26 21.10 -14.43
N GLU A 55 -7.33 20.34 -15.02
CA GLU A 55 -6.80 20.58 -16.37
C GLU A 55 -7.70 20.06 -17.50
N GLY A 56 -8.80 19.37 -17.18
CA GLY A 56 -9.74 18.82 -18.16
C GLY A 56 -9.20 17.64 -18.96
N LEU A 57 -8.16 16.95 -18.46
CA LEU A 57 -7.58 15.76 -19.08
C LEU A 57 -8.44 14.50 -18.81
N ILE A 58 -9.17 14.50 -17.70
CA ILE A 58 -10.18 13.50 -17.33
C ILE A 58 -11.39 14.21 -16.72
N ASP A 59 -12.52 13.51 -16.60
CA ASP A 59 -13.67 14.00 -15.83
C ASP A 59 -13.64 13.51 -14.36
N GLY A 60 -14.42 14.16 -13.50
CA GLY A 60 -14.51 13.77 -12.08
C GLY A 60 -15.04 12.35 -11.86
N GLY A 61 -15.91 11.85 -12.74
CA GLY A 61 -16.41 10.47 -12.65
C GLY A 61 -15.32 9.43 -12.94
N THR A 62 -14.35 9.77 -13.78
CA THR A 62 -13.18 8.95 -14.08
C THR A 62 -12.29 8.84 -12.85
N MET A 63 -12.06 9.94 -12.13
CA MET A 63 -11.36 9.90 -10.84
C MET A 63 -12.14 9.08 -9.81
N ASP A 64 -13.43 9.37 -9.60
CA ASP A 64 -14.25 8.74 -8.55
C ASP A 64 -14.45 7.23 -8.75
N SER A 65 -14.36 6.76 -10.00
CA SER A 65 -14.47 5.34 -10.34
C SER A 65 -13.17 4.55 -10.12
N PHE A 66 -12.02 5.21 -9.95
CA PHE A 66 -10.76 4.55 -9.65
C PHE A 66 -10.63 4.22 -8.16
N ASN A 67 -10.32 2.97 -7.83
CA ASN A 67 -10.05 2.55 -6.46
C ASN A 67 -8.77 1.72 -6.40
N ILE A 68 -7.97 1.91 -5.35
CA ILE A 68 -6.80 1.06 -5.08
C ILE A 68 -7.30 -0.26 -4.48
N PRO A 69 -7.06 -1.42 -5.12
CA PRO A 69 -7.57 -2.72 -4.66
C PRO A 69 -6.67 -3.31 -3.56
N SER A 70 -6.38 -2.51 -2.53
CA SER A 70 -5.54 -2.90 -1.40
C SER A 70 -6.31 -2.74 -0.08
N TYR A 71 -6.00 -3.60 0.88
CA TYR A 71 -6.61 -3.59 2.20
C TYR A 71 -5.57 -3.94 3.26
N ALA A 72 -5.40 -3.06 4.25
CA ALA A 72 -4.57 -3.32 5.42
C ALA A 72 -5.43 -3.96 6.52
N ALA A 73 -5.20 -5.24 6.80
CA ALA A 73 -5.92 -5.95 7.85
C ALA A 73 -5.36 -5.63 9.24
N THR A 74 -6.16 -5.82 10.28
CA THR A 74 -5.66 -5.94 11.66
C THR A 74 -5.30 -7.40 11.95
N LEU A 75 -4.61 -7.67 13.06
CA LEU A 75 -4.29 -9.04 13.49
C LEU A 75 -5.56 -9.87 13.71
N GLU A 76 -6.62 -9.27 14.25
CA GLU A 76 -7.89 -9.93 14.56
C GLU A 76 -8.58 -10.41 13.28
N VAL A 77 -8.71 -9.51 12.29
CA VAL A 77 -9.29 -9.84 10.98
C VAL A 77 -8.51 -10.96 10.29
N PHE A 78 -7.18 -10.95 10.39
CA PHE A 78 -6.37 -12.02 9.82
C PHE A 78 -6.53 -13.34 10.57
N ARG A 79 -6.55 -13.31 11.91
CA ARG A 79 -6.76 -14.50 12.75
C ARG A 79 -8.09 -15.18 12.44
N GLU A 80 -9.17 -14.41 12.33
CA GLU A 80 -10.49 -14.92 11.93
C GLU A 80 -10.45 -15.58 10.54
N ALA A 81 -9.71 -15.00 9.59
CA ALA A 81 -9.61 -15.56 8.26
C ALA A 81 -8.82 -16.88 8.18
N ALA A 82 -7.89 -17.11 9.11
CA ALA A 82 -7.06 -18.31 9.19
C ALA A 82 -7.70 -19.47 9.98
N ASP A 83 -8.76 -19.17 10.72
CA ASP A 83 -9.44 -20.13 11.56
C ASP A 83 -9.99 -21.34 10.75
N GLY A 84 -9.96 -22.51 11.37
CA GLY A 84 -10.49 -23.76 10.82
C GLY A 84 -9.59 -24.54 9.85
N SER A 85 -8.56 -23.95 9.24
CA SER A 85 -7.60 -24.68 8.38
C SER A 85 -6.17 -24.68 8.91
N PHE A 86 -5.78 -23.65 9.66
CA PHE A 86 -4.40 -23.51 10.12
C PHE A 86 -4.34 -23.24 11.62
N ALA A 87 -3.35 -23.82 12.28
CA ALA A 87 -2.90 -23.36 13.57
C ALA A 87 -2.04 -22.10 13.38
N VAL A 88 -2.37 -21.04 14.11
CA VAL A 88 -1.58 -19.80 14.11
C VAL A 88 -0.43 -19.93 15.10
N ASN A 89 0.80 -20.15 14.61
CA ASN A 89 1.97 -20.32 15.47
C ASN A 89 2.55 -18.98 15.94
N ARG A 90 2.58 -17.98 15.03
CA ARG A 90 3.00 -16.61 15.30
C ARG A 90 2.14 -15.66 14.48
N LEU A 91 1.73 -14.55 15.09
CA LEU A 91 0.98 -13.49 14.43
C LEU A 91 1.27 -12.18 15.15
N GLU A 92 1.98 -11.28 14.50
CA GLU A 92 2.46 -10.04 15.11
C GLU A 92 2.52 -8.88 14.13
N HIS A 93 2.50 -7.68 14.67
CA HIS A 93 2.89 -6.48 13.94
C HIS A 93 4.39 -6.29 13.99
N VAL A 94 4.98 -5.99 12.84
CA VAL A 94 6.36 -5.55 12.71
C VAL A 94 6.34 -4.20 11.99
N MET A 95 6.98 -3.21 12.58
CA MET A 95 7.19 -1.93 11.90
C MET A 95 8.26 -2.12 10.83
N GLY A 96 7.97 -1.68 9.62
CA GLY A 96 8.98 -1.58 8.57
C GLY A 96 10.13 -0.68 9.00
N SER A 97 11.32 -0.94 8.47
CA SER A 97 12.45 -0.04 8.61
C SER A 97 12.39 1.04 7.54
N HIS A 98 12.96 2.20 7.84
CA HIS A 98 13.33 3.19 6.85
C HIS A 98 14.20 2.48 5.80
N LEU A 99 13.92 2.74 4.53
CA LEU A 99 14.78 2.23 3.46
C LEU A 99 16.11 2.97 3.53
N ALA A 100 17.23 2.25 3.59
CA ALA A 100 18.54 2.86 3.46
C ALA A 100 18.64 3.52 2.08
N MET A 101 18.96 4.80 2.05
CA MET A 101 18.89 5.63 0.85
C MET A 101 20.20 6.39 0.67
N ASP A 102 20.77 6.34 -0.54
CA ASP A 102 22.03 7.01 -0.86
C ASP A 102 21.85 8.51 -1.11
N ASP A 103 20.73 8.92 -1.72
CA ASP A 103 20.45 10.35 -1.96
C ASP A 103 19.87 11.06 -0.73
N ASP A 104 20.11 12.37 -0.69
CA ASP A 104 19.70 13.30 0.37
C ASP A 104 18.20 13.18 0.70
N PRO A 105 17.83 12.75 1.94
CA PRO A 105 16.44 12.65 2.36
C PRO A 105 15.75 14.02 2.49
N HIS A 106 16.50 15.12 2.45
CA HIS A 106 15.97 16.48 2.52
C HIS A 106 15.81 17.16 1.14
N ASP A 107 16.29 16.54 0.05
CA ASP A 107 15.99 17.03 -1.29
C ASP A 107 14.55 16.64 -1.67
N ARG A 108 13.64 17.58 -1.50
CA ARG A 108 12.20 17.43 -1.78
C ARG A 108 11.91 16.90 -3.19
N ARG A 109 12.70 17.29 -4.19
CA ARG A 109 12.52 16.81 -5.57
C ARG A 109 12.90 15.35 -5.70
N VAL A 110 13.97 14.95 -5.02
CA VAL A 110 14.42 13.55 -4.97
C VAL A 110 13.41 12.70 -4.21
N VAL A 111 12.92 13.17 -3.07
CA VAL A 111 11.86 12.49 -2.30
C VAL A 111 10.59 12.33 -3.13
N GLY A 112 10.08 13.41 -3.74
CA GLY A 112 8.88 13.37 -4.58
C GLY A 112 9.02 12.38 -5.74
N ARG A 113 10.14 12.42 -6.47
CA ARG A 113 10.43 11.47 -7.56
C ARG A 113 10.50 10.02 -7.08
N ARG A 114 11.11 9.77 -5.92
CA ARG A 114 11.20 8.42 -5.33
C ARG A 114 9.81 7.90 -4.97
N VAL A 115 8.99 8.73 -4.34
CA VAL A 115 7.59 8.41 -4.01
C VAL A 115 6.79 8.12 -5.28
N ALA A 116 6.91 8.99 -6.30
CA ALA A 116 6.35 8.81 -7.64
C ALA A 116 6.71 7.47 -8.26
N ASN A 117 8.00 7.15 -8.33
CA ASN A 117 8.48 5.90 -8.90
C ASN A 117 8.00 4.68 -8.11
N LYS A 118 7.98 4.74 -6.77
CA LYS A 118 7.47 3.66 -5.92
C LYS A 118 5.99 3.41 -6.21
N GLN A 119 5.14 4.43 -6.18
CA GLN A 119 3.71 4.26 -6.46
C GLN A 119 3.47 3.83 -7.91
N ARG A 120 4.23 4.37 -8.86
CA ARG A 120 4.18 3.96 -10.27
C ARG A 120 4.51 2.47 -10.44
N SER A 121 5.49 1.95 -9.70
CA SER A 121 5.82 0.52 -9.75
C SER A 121 4.69 -0.38 -9.22
N ILE A 122 3.89 0.11 -8.27
CA ILE A 122 2.84 -0.67 -7.59
C ILE A 122 1.51 -0.55 -8.36
N PHE A 123 1.11 0.66 -8.72
CA PHE A 123 -0.22 0.98 -9.25
C PHE A 123 -0.21 1.39 -10.73
N GLY A 124 0.96 1.60 -11.33
CA GLY A 124 1.08 2.06 -12.72
C GLY A 124 0.24 1.26 -13.72
N PRO A 125 0.28 -0.08 -13.73
CA PRO A 125 -0.55 -0.88 -14.63
C PRO A 125 -2.06 -0.72 -14.40
N LEU A 126 -2.50 -0.48 -13.16
CA LEU A 126 -3.92 -0.27 -12.84
C LEU A 126 -4.38 1.11 -13.31
N VAL A 127 -3.55 2.14 -13.08
CA VAL A 127 -3.82 3.51 -13.54
C VAL A 127 -3.83 3.54 -15.07
N GLU A 128 -2.82 2.97 -15.73
CA GLU A 128 -2.76 2.88 -17.20
C GLU A 128 -3.98 2.16 -17.79
N ALA A 129 -4.45 1.08 -17.14
CA ALA A 129 -5.66 0.39 -17.58
C ALA A 129 -6.93 1.25 -17.44
N HIS A 130 -6.95 2.23 -16.52
CA HIS A 130 -8.11 3.07 -16.24
C HIS A 130 -8.17 4.35 -17.09
N ILE A 131 -7.05 5.06 -17.25
CA ILE A 131 -6.98 6.34 -17.97
C ILE A 131 -6.12 6.29 -19.25
N GLY A 132 -5.51 5.15 -19.55
CA GLY A 132 -4.69 4.96 -20.73
C GLY A 132 -3.24 5.42 -20.57
N ARG A 133 -2.41 4.95 -21.51
CA ARG A 133 -0.96 5.16 -21.52
C ARG A 133 -0.53 6.62 -21.66
N ALA A 134 -1.33 7.46 -22.30
CA ALA A 134 -0.98 8.88 -22.46
C ALA A 134 -1.08 9.64 -21.12
N LEU A 135 -2.03 9.28 -20.26
CA LEU A 135 -2.33 10.02 -19.03
C LEU A 135 -1.66 9.43 -17.79
N VAL A 136 -1.26 8.15 -17.81
CA VAL A 136 -0.53 7.54 -16.68
C VAL A 136 0.77 8.28 -16.38
N ASP A 137 1.50 8.72 -17.41
CA ASP A 137 2.72 9.51 -17.25
C ASP A 137 2.42 10.85 -16.58
N GLU A 138 1.39 11.54 -17.07
CA GLU A 138 0.94 12.84 -16.55
C GLU A 138 0.57 12.77 -15.06
N LEU A 139 -0.12 11.71 -14.64
CA LEU A 139 -0.48 11.49 -13.24
C LEU A 139 0.76 11.37 -12.34
N PHE A 140 1.70 10.51 -12.70
CA PHE A 140 2.88 10.28 -11.86
C PHE A 140 3.87 11.44 -11.89
N VAL A 141 3.92 12.23 -12.97
CA VAL A 141 4.69 13.48 -13.01
C VAL A 141 4.13 14.49 -12.02
N ARG A 142 2.80 14.64 -11.92
CA ARG A 142 2.17 15.50 -10.91
C ARG A 142 2.48 15.04 -9.49
N MET A 143 2.53 13.73 -9.29
CA MET A 143 2.92 13.15 -8.00
C MET A 143 4.41 13.33 -7.64
N GLU A 144 5.28 13.69 -8.60
CA GLU A 144 6.66 14.10 -8.28
C GLU A 144 6.71 15.48 -7.60
N SER A 145 5.67 16.30 -7.79
CA SER A 145 5.64 17.65 -7.23
C SER A 145 5.69 17.57 -5.72
N PRO A 146 6.68 18.22 -5.08
CA PRO A 146 6.72 18.30 -3.64
C PRO A 146 5.54 19.17 -3.22
N VAL A 147 4.45 18.56 -2.79
CA VAL A 147 3.44 19.25 -2.00
C VAL A 147 4.22 19.84 -0.83
N GLY A 148 4.36 21.17 -0.82
CA GLY A 148 5.52 21.86 -0.22
C GLY A 148 5.78 21.60 1.26
N GLU A 149 4.84 20.96 1.95
CA GLU A 149 4.91 20.55 3.36
C GLU A 149 4.95 19.01 3.52
N LEU A 150 4.34 18.24 2.62
CA LEU A 150 4.31 16.76 2.72
C LEU A 150 5.69 16.14 2.48
N ALA A 151 6.54 16.78 1.65
CA ALA A 151 7.84 16.21 1.26
C ALA A 151 8.77 15.96 2.47
N ASP A 152 8.79 16.87 3.44
CA ASP A 152 9.62 16.73 4.63
C ASP A 152 9.08 15.60 5.53
N GLU A 153 7.75 15.49 5.66
CA GLU A 153 7.12 14.38 6.41
C GLU A 153 7.28 13.02 5.74
N LEU A 154 7.26 12.99 4.40
CA LEU A 154 7.41 11.77 3.62
C LEU A 154 8.80 11.16 3.77
N GLY A 155 9.85 11.99 3.80
CA GLY A 155 11.22 11.51 3.97
C GLY A 155 11.39 10.64 5.22
N ASP A 156 10.80 11.08 6.34
CA ASP A 156 10.87 10.39 7.62
C ASP A 156 9.94 9.17 7.70
N GLU A 157 8.80 9.20 7.00
CA GLU A 157 7.77 8.14 7.06
C GLU A 157 7.95 7.06 5.98
N MET A 158 8.86 7.27 5.01
CA MET A 158 9.09 6.35 3.90
C MET A 158 9.63 4.99 4.36
N GLY A 159 8.76 3.97 4.32
CA GLY A 159 9.07 2.59 4.72
C GLY A 159 8.56 2.22 6.11
N VAL A 160 8.05 3.19 6.86
CA VAL A 160 7.43 2.99 8.17
C VAL A 160 5.97 2.60 7.96
N HIS A 161 5.77 1.33 7.61
CA HIS A 161 4.45 0.72 7.48
C HIS A 161 4.32 -0.43 8.48
N PHE A 162 3.12 -0.62 9.03
CA PHE A 162 2.83 -1.83 9.79
C PHE A 162 2.76 -3.01 8.82
N HIS A 163 3.57 -4.02 9.08
CA HIS A 163 3.48 -5.32 8.45
C HIS A 163 2.91 -6.32 9.44
N ILE A 164 2.02 -7.20 8.96
CA ILE A 164 1.65 -8.41 9.67
C ILE A 164 2.63 -9.50 9.25
N VAL A 165 3.33 -10.07 10.22
CA VAL A 165 4.18 -11.25 10.04
C VAL A 165 3.48 -12.43 10.70
N CYS A 166 3.28 -13.50 9.93
CA CYS A 166 2.57 -14.67 10.42
C CYS A 166 3.24 -15.98 10.01
N THR A 167 3.26 -16.92 10.95
CA THR A 167 3.59 -18.32 10.69
C THR A 167 2.39 -19.20 11.05
N LEU A 168 1.94 -19.96 10.08
CA LEU A 168 0.80 -20.87 10.17
C LEU A 168 1.27 -22.32 9.99
N SER A 169 0.62 -23.29 10.62
CA SER A 169 0.80 -24.72 10.35
C SER A 169 -0.52 -25.34 9.91
N LEU A 170 -0.53 -26.11 8.83
CA LEU A 170 -1.72 -26.85 8.42
C LEU A 170 -2.06 -27.90 9.49
N VAL A 171 -3.29 -27.85 10.00
CA VAL A 171 -3.84 -28.79 10.99
C VAL A 171 -4.09 -30.15 10.35
#